data_AF-M4BFR6-F1
#
_entry.id   AF-M4BFR6-F1
#
_cell.length_a   1.000
_cell.length_b   1.000
_cell.length_c   1.000
_cell.angle_alpha   90.00
_cell.angle_beta   90.00
_cell.angle_gamma   90.00
#
_symmetry.space_group_name_H-M   'P 1'
#
loop_
_entity.id
_entity.type
_entity.pdbx_description
1 polymer ?
#
loop_
_entity_poly.entity_id
_entity_poly.type
_entity_poly.pdbx_seq_one_letter_code
_entity_poly.pdbx_strand_id
1 'polypeptide(L)'
;MFAQLKRESLRKLQAMEDKSPKGCIDEPIADMIHTINAHPDYVRLFLHFPYEETIVTSSSCSGRIALFCGEAAAGKGDASVSDLITKGGKWLIAAHATITFDQLVTALRSSDAQSCHSNMIIFKHEPFIMHVVCRDVESAKKLLQWGIASGFRESGVVLGNRKIVCAIRTTANGFEIPLGRSAEHLLVNDEYLRWIVNIANQKFEANKQKTDRLFEAFRGGFCNPLVVSQAESGCLVELSSWTEVARKESVQLVGHASVRYRDLIVVFGGQGPTTAGLTTRVATVTILAPSKEGSLLQTYHATAGANGPSPRMYHSCSVVGTRMVVFGGRASPVKPLGDLYGMDLETKQWETIATQGVGPSPRWKHCSCAGEYRLPVCLAEQHLQGLTRFLMWLHTVGSVVYVYGGRDAQHVFGDMFALDLNQKPPQWRQIGTPRFHSSAVITCTDYLVCCM
;
A
#
# COMPACT_ATOMS: atom_id res chain seq x y z
N MET A 1 11.86 18.99 -20.01
CA MET A 1 11.28 20.01 -19.10
C MET A 1 10.57 19.41 -17.89
N PHE A 2 9.56 18.54 -18.04
CA PHE A 2 8.83 17.97 -16.89
C PHE A 2 9.70 17.12 -15.94
N ALA A 3 10.58 16.27 -16.45
CA ALA A 3 11.48 15.47 -15.60
C ALA A 3 12.39 16.34 -14.71
N GLN A 4 12.80 17.52 -15.19
CA GLN A 4 13.56 18.49 -14.40
C GLN A 4 12.66 19.16 -13.36
N LEU A 5 11.45 19.59 -13.73
CA LEU A 5 10.46 20.12 -12.78
C LEU A 5 10.09 19.10 -11.69
N LYS A 6 9.96 17.82 -12.05
CA LYS A 6 9.70 16.70 -11.15
C LYS A 6 10.88 16.47 -10.23
N ARG A 7 12.12 16.42 -10.73
CA ARG A 7 13.33 16.32 -9.91
C ARG A 7 13.51 17.53 -8.99
N GLU A 8 13.28 18.75 -9.47
CA GLU A 8 13.36 19.96 -8.64
C GLU A 8 12.26 20.00 -7.59
N SER A 9 11.05 19.55 -7.93
CA SER A 9 9.95 19.44 -6.98
C SER A 9 10.28 18.38 -5.93
N LEU A 10 10.66 17.17 -6.33
CA LEU A 10 11.10 16.10 -5.41
C LEU A 10 12.35 16.46 -4.59
N ARG A 11 13.29 17.24 -5.15
CA ARG A 11 14.47 17.73 -4.44
C ARG A 11 14.09 18.79 -3.40
N LYS A 12 13.21 19.73 -3.72
CA LYS A 12 12.64 20.69 -2.74
C LYS A 12 11.85 19.96 -1.66
N LEU A 13 11.19 18.85 -2.00
CA LEU A 13 10.52 17.95 -1.06
C LEU A 13 11.49 17.17 -0.17
N GLN A 14 12.71 16.88 -0.62
CA GLN A 14 13.73 16.23 0.19
C GLN A 14 14.56 17.23 1.00
N ALA A 15 14.66 18.48 0.53
CA ALA A 15 15.48 19.55 1.11
C ALA A 15 14.74 20.43 2.13
N MET A 16 13.49 20.14 2.46
CA MET A 16 12.69 20.85 3.49
C MET A 16 12.48 22.34 3.26
N GLU A 17 12.67 22.82 2.02
CA GLU A 17 12.40 24.20 1.64
C GLU A 17 10.90 24.37 1.31
N ASP A 18 10.05 24.43 2.35
CA ASP A 18 8.66 24.89 2.23
C ASP A 18 8.54 26.37 2.63
N LYS A 19 7.68 27.10 1.91
CA LYS A 19 7.22 28.44 2.31
C LYS A 19 5.92 28.38 3.13
N SER A 20 5.35 27.19 3.31
CA SER A 20 4.26 26.92 4.23
C SER A 20 4.78 26.95 5.66
N PRO A 21 4.08 27.60 6.61
CA PRO A 21 4.60 27.78 7.97
C PRO A 21 4.93 26.49 8.76
N LYS A 22 4.55 25.27 8.32
CA LYS A 22 4.61 24.05 9.17
C LYS A 22 4.98 22.69 8.52
N GLY A 23 5.07 22.54 7.19
CA GLY A 23 5.79 21.43 6.54
C GLY A 23 5.40 19.95 6.81
N CYS A 24 4.13 19.55 6.98
CA CYS A 24 3.73 18.12 7.08
C CYS A 24 2.53 17.68 6.20
N ILE A 25 2.39 16.36 5.96
CA ILE A 25 1.30 15.69 5.19
C ILE A 25 0.24 15.14 6.14
N ASP A 26 -1.04 15.28 5.79
CA ASP A 26 -2.15 14.61 6.48
C ASP A 26 -2.03 13.08 6.33
N GLU A 27 -1.93 12.37 7.45
CA GLU A 27 -1.84 10.91 7.51
C GLU A 27 -2.85 10.18 6.60
N PRO A 28 -4.14 10.58 6.52
CA PRO A 28 -5.14 9.86 5.73
C PRO A 28 -4.91 9.86 4.21
N ILE A 29 -4.12 10.79 3.66
CA ILE A 29 -3.87 10.89 2.20
C ILE A 29 -2.41 10.66 1.84
N ALA A 30 -1.57 10.31 2.82
CA ALA A 30 -0.15 10.11 2.62
C ALA A 30 0.13 9.07 1.53
N ASP A 31 -0.51 7.90 1.57
CA ASP A 31 -0.27 6.81 0.61
C ASP A 31 -0.67 7.18 -0.83
N MET A 32 -1.77 7.92 -0.97
CA MET A 32 -2.20 8.46 -2.26
C MET A 32 -1.17 9.45 -2.81
N ILE A 33 -0.66 10.35 -1.98
CA ILE A 33 0.38 11.31 -2.38
C ILE A 33 1.66 10.59 -2.83
N HIS A 34 2.09 9.56 -2.09
CA HIS A 34 3.27 8.77 -2.45
C HIS A 34 3.08 8.06 -3.80
N THR A 35 1.89 7.50 -4.03
CA THR A 35 1.54 6.81 -5.28
C THR A 35 1.52 7.78 -6.46
N ILE A 36 0.96 8.98 -6.29
CA ILE A 36 1.00 10.05 -7.30
C ILE A 36 2.45 10.42 -7.64
N ASN A 37 3.30 10.59 -6.63
CA ASN A 37 4.68 10.99 -6.82
C ASN A 37 5.55 9.90 -7.45
N ALA A 38 5.23 8.63 -7.22
CA ALA A 38 5.89 7.49 -7.85
C ALA A 38 5.64 7.44 -9.37
N HIS A 39 4.49 7.92 -9.86
CA HIS A 39 4.13 7.81 -11.26
C HIS A 39 4.92 8.75 -12.20
N PRO A 40 5.49 8.28 -13.32
CA PRO A 40 6.33 9.10 -14.21
C PRO A 40 5.67 10.39 -14.72
N ASP A 41 4.35 10.42 -14.88
CA ASP A 41 3.63 11.55 -15.49
C ASP A 41 3.01 12.53 -14.48
N TYR A 42 3.16 12.29 -13.18
CA TYR A 42 2.59 13.15 -12.14
C TYR A 42 3.67 13.59 -11.14
N VAL A 43 3.52 14.79 -10.59
CA VAL A 43 4.23 15.25 -9.39
C VAL A 43 3.31 16.12 -8.55
N ARG A 44 3.25 15.83 -7.26
CA ARG A 44 2.56 16.63 -6.26
C ARG A 44 3.60 17.31 -5.37
N LEU A 45 3.32 18.54 -4.95
CA LEU A 45 4.14 19.34 -4.03
C LEU A 45 3.60 19.20 -2.59
N PHE A 46 4.24 18.41 -1.70
CA PHE A 46 4.67 18.76 -0.30
C PHE A 46 5.08 17.60 0.67
N LEU A 47 5.71 18.01 1.80
CA LEU A 47 6.74 17.41 2.70
C LEU A 47 6.22 16.55 3.89
N HIS A 48 7.06 15.66 4.44
CA HIS A 48 6.79 14.79 5.60
C HIS A 48 7.67 15.16 6.82
N PHE A 49 7.08 15.28 8.02
CA PHE A 49 7.77 15.24 9.34
C PHE A 49 6.80 14.79 10.46
N PRO A 50 7.25 14.08 11.52
CA PRO A 50 6.38 13.60 12.60
C PRO A 50 6.61 14.36 13.91
N TYR A 51 5.74 15.33 14.24
CA TYR A 51 5.26 15.65 15.61
C TYR A 51 4.44 16.97 15.61
N GLU A 52 3.38 16.98 16.43
CA GLU A 52 2.48 18.08 16.87
C GLU A 52 1.36 18.64 15.96
N GLU A 53 0.21 18.80 16.64
CA GLU A 53 -1.12 19.18 16.15
C GLU A 53 -1.23 20.69 15.93
N THR A 54 -1.43 21.13 14.68
CA THR A 54 -2.26 22.28 14.22
C THR A 54 -1.89 22.51 12.75
N ILE A 55 -2.77 22.11 11.84
CA ILE A 55 -2.46 21.91 10.42
C ILE A 55 -3.14 22.98 9.54
N VAL A 56 -2.35 23.65 8.69
CA VAL A 56 -2.83 24.55 7.63
C VAL A 56 -2.07 24.21 6.35
N THR A 57 -2.74 23.57 5.38
CA THR A 57 -2.14 23.06 4.15
C THR A 57 -2.37 24.02 2.96
N SER A 58 -1.37 24.20 2.10
CA SER A 58 -1.39 25.19 0.99
C SER A 58 -1.59 24.59 -0.42
N SER A 59 -1.79 23.27 -0.56
CA SER A 59 -2.13 22.69 -1.87
C SER A 59 -2.99 21.43 -1.81
N SER A 60 -3.16 20.82 -0.64
CA SER A 60 -3.46 19.40 -0.49
C SER A 60 -3.99 19.10 0.90
N CYS A 61 -5.28 18.78 1.05
CA CYS A 61 -5.93 18.52 2.33
C CYS A 61 -6.83 17.28 2.22
N SER A 62 -6.77 16.38 3.20
CA SER A 62 -7.68 15.22 3.28
C SER A 62 -9.13 15.61 3.57
N GLY A 63 -9.32 16.86 3.98
CA GLY A 63 -10.51 17.38 4.63
C GLY A 63 -10.24 17.57 6.11
N ARG A 64 -10.87 18.59 6.72
CA ARG A 64 -10.68 18.92 8.14
C ARG A 64 -11.93 19.49 8.78
N ILE A 65 -12.12 19.17 10.05
CA ILE A 65 -13.05 19.87 10.94
C ILE A 65 -12.25 20.91 11.70
N ALA A 66 -12.70 22.16 11.65
CA ALA A 66 -11.98 23.27 12.23
C ALA A 66 -12.89 24.21 13.03
N LEU A 67 -12.30 24.77 14.09
CA LEU A 67 -12.86 25.88 14.84
C LEU A 67 -11.91 27.05 14.67
N PHE A 68 -12.40 28.09 14.01
CA PHE A 68 -11.62 29.28 13.70
C PHE A 68 -12.18 30.47 14.47
N CYS A 69 -11.28 31.22 15.09
CA CYS A 69 -11.59 32.44 15.81
C CYS A 69 -11.09 33.63 14.99
N GLY A 70 -12.02 34.36 14.36
CA GLY A 70 -11.70 35.53 13.55
C GLY A 70 -11.41 36.75 14.41
N GLU A 71 -10.49 37.60 13.94
CA GLU A 71 -10.26 38.93 14.49
C GLU A 71 -10.86 39.98 13.56
N ALA A 72 -11.45 41.04 14.15
CA ALA A 72 -12.04 42.13 13.38
C ALA A 72 -10.97 42.91 12.61
N ALA A 73 -11.35 43.37 11.41
CA ALA A 73 -10.58 44.34 10.66
C ALA A 73 -10.29 45.59 11.50
N ALA A 74 -9.03 45.88 11.80
CA ALA A 74 -8.64 47.21 12.30
C ALA A 74 -8.78 48.22 11.15
N GLY A 75 -10.00 48.73 10.95
CA GLY A 75 -10.26 49.76 9.95
C GLY A 75 -9.52 51.04 10.28
N LYS A 76 -8.69 51.54 9.34
CA LYS A 76 -8.27 52.95 9.34
C LYS A 76 -9.51 53.80 9.09
N GLY A 77 -10.08 54.34 10.16
CA GLY A 77 -11.07 55.42 10.11
C GLY A 77 -12.40 55.05 9.48
N ASP A 78 -13.25 54.35 10.22
CA ASP A 78 -14.59 54.80 10.62
C ASP A 78 -15.20 53.71 11.52
N ALA A 79 -15.90 54.10 12.59
CA ALA A 79 -16.38 53.19 13.64
C ALA A 79 -17.62 52.37 13.21
N SER A 80 -17.55 51.72 12.05
CA SER A 80 -18.51 50.68 11.67
C SER A 80 -17.96 49.33 12.11
N VAL A 81 -18.68 48.66 13.02
CA VAL A 81 -18.39 47.30 13.48
C VAL A 81 -18.52 46.39 12.26
N SER A 82 -17.42 46.13 11.57
CA SER A 82 -17.42 45.26 10.41
C SER A 82 -17.34 43.81 10.90
N ASP A 83 -18.36 43.01 10.62
CA ASP A 83 -18.35 41.54 10.84
C ASP A 83 -17.41 40.82 9.84
N LEU A 84 -16.69 41.58 9.02
CA LEU A 84 -15.72 41.08 8.06
C LEU A 84 -14.42 40.69 8.77
N ILE A 85 -13.99 39.45 8.57
CA ILE A 85 -12.68 38.95 9.00
C ILE A 85 -11.67 39.30 7.91
N THR A 86 -10.89 40.37 8.10
CA THR A 86 -9.85 40.77 7.14
C THR A 86 -8.47 40.41 7.70
N LYS A 87 -7.98 39.22 7.34
CA LYS A 87 -6.60 38.74 7.59
C LYS A 87 -6.17 38.84 9.06
N GLY A 88 -6.64 37.90 9.87
CA GLY A 88 -6.26 37.72 11.27
C GLY A 88 -7.16 36.66 11.90
N GLY A 89 -6.66 35.98 12.94
CA GLY A 89 -7.42 34.96 13.67
C GLY A 89 -6.63 33.70 14.00
N LYS A 90 -7.14 32.96 14.99
CA LYS A 90 -6.51 31.77 15.56
C LYS A 90 -7.30 30.52 15.22
N TRP A 91 -6.59 29.45 14.87
CA TRP A 91 -7.18 28.11 14.73
C TRP A 91 -7.24 27.50 16.12
N LEU A 92 -8.44 27.36 16.67
CA LEU A 92 -8.68 26.71 17.96
C LEU A 92 -8.74 25.19 17.80
N ILE A 93 -9.28 24.72 16.68
CA ILE A 93 -9.25 23.31 16.25
C ILE A 93 -8.91 23.27 14.76
N ALA A 94 -8.04 22.34 14.36
CA ALA A 94 -7.78 21.98 12.98
C ALA A 94 -7.52 20.48 12.87
N ALA A 95 -8.58 19.67 12.95
CA ALA A 95 -8.51 18.22 13.02
C ALA A 95 -8.73 17.56 11.64
N HIS A 96 -7.85 16.62 11.27
CA HIS A 96 -7.98 15.77 10.08
C HIS A 96 -8.61 14.41 10.44
N ALA A 97 -9.53 14.44 11.40
CA ALA A 97 -10.24 13.30 11.96
C ALA A 97 -11.59 13.78 12.50
N THR A 98 -12.44 12.83 12.90
CA THR A 98 -13.64 13.13 13.66
C THR A 98 -13.28 13.76 15.00
N ILE A 99 -14.15 14.65 15.51
CA ILE A 99 -13.96 15.32 16.79
C ILE A 99 -15.09 14.95 17.76
N THR A 100 -14.79 15.05 19.06
CA THR A 100 -15.79 14.88 20.13
C THR A 100 -16.35 16.23 20.55
N PHE A 101 -17.53 16.19 21.17
CA PHE A 101 -18.13 17.40 21.77
C PHE A 101 -17.21 18.00 22.86
N ASP A 102 -16.55 17.17 23.66
CA ASP A 102 -15.66 17.64 24.72
C ASP A 102 -14.42 18.36 24.17
N GLN A 103 -13.88 17.89 23.04
CA GLN A 103 -12.81 18.62 22.33
C GLN A 103 -13.28 19.99 21.86
N LEU A 104 -14.51 20.11 21.33
CA LEU A 104 -15.08 21.39 20.91
C LEU A 104 -15.23 22.35 22.09
N VAL A 105 -15.81 21.89 23.20
CA VAL A 105 -16.01 22.71 24.40
C VAL A 105 -14.68 23.12 25.02
N THR A 106 -13.70 22.22 25.05
CA THR A 106 -12.35 22.52 25.56
C THR A 106 -11.68 23.60 24.73
N ALA A 107 -11.80 23.54 23.40
CA ALA A 107 -11.25 24.57 22.51
C ALA A 107 -11.95 25.92 22.70
N LEU A 108 -13.27 25.93 22.88
CA LEU A 108 -14.04 27.14 23.18
C LEU A 108 -13.67 27.76 24.54
N ARG A 109 -13.22 26.96 25.51
CA ARG A 109 -12.78 27.43 26.83
C ARG A 109 -11.29 27.76 26.91
N SER A 110 -10.54 27.58 25.82
CA SER A 110 -9.10 27.81 25.79
C SER A 110 -8.78 29.30 26.03
N SER A 111 -7.60 29.56 26.60
CA SER A 111 -7.10 30.92 26.77
C SER A 111 -6.99 31.65 25.42
N ASP A 112 -6.75 30.93 24.33
CA ASP A 112 -6.74 31.48 22.98
C ASP A 112 -8.12 31.94 22.49
N ALA A 113 -9.18 31.24 22.90
CA ALA A 113 -10.57 31.59 22.58
C ALA A 113 -11.13 32.71 23.47
N GLN A 114 -10.52 32.94 24.63
CA GLN A 114 -10.90 34.01 25.58
C GLN A 114 -10.04 35.28 25.42
N SER A 115 -8.78 35.15 25.02
CA SER A 115 -7.85 36.28 24.83
C SER A 115 -8.02 37.02 23.51
N CYS A 116 -8.67 36.40 22.53
CA CYS A 116 -8.99 37.03 21.27
C CYS A 116 -10.14 38.03 21.47
N HIS A 117 -9.93 39.29 21.07
CA HIS A 117 -11.01 40.24 20.79
C HIS A 117 -11.75 39.81 19.51
N SER A 118 -12.29 38.60 19.53
CA SER A 118 -12.92 37.98 18.38
C SER A 118 -14.20 38.71 18.04
N ASN A 119 -14.48 38.86 16.76
CA ASN A 119 -15.78 39.25 16.27
C ASN A 119 -16.65 38.04 15.90
N MET A 120 -16.04 36.87 15.69
CA MET A 120 -16.76 35.69 15.22
C MET A 120 -16.00 34.38 15.47
N ILE A 121 -16.68 33.45 16.13
CA ILE A 121 -16.27 32.05 16.22
C ILE A 121 -16.96 31.27 15.11
N ILE A 122 -16.18 30.59 14.28
CA ILE A 122 -16.68 29.89 13.11
C ILE A 122 -16.29 28.42 13.15
N PHE A 123 -17.30 27.56 13.05
CA PHE A 123 -17.13 26.12 12.92
C PHE A 123 -17.23 25.71 11.45
N LYS A 124 -16.21 25.00 10.99
CA LYS A 124 -16.02 24.69 9.57
C LYS A 124 -15.79 23.21 9.36
N HIS A 125 -16.38 22.68 8.30
CA HIS A 125 -15.91 21.44 7.68
C HIS A 125 -15.44 21.76 6.27
N GLU A 126 -14.14 21.60 6.04
CA GLU A 126 -13.53 21.79 4.73
C GLU A 126 -13.32 20.40 4.09
N PRO A 127 -13.90 20.13 2.92
CA PRO A 127 -13.76 18.85 2.23
C PRO A 127 -12.39 18.69 1.55
N PHE A 128 -12.14 17.50 1.00
CA PHE A 128 -10.89 17.15 0.33
C PHE A 128 -10.54 18.08 -0.84
N ILE A 129 -9.27 18.47 -0.91
CA ILE A 129 -8.67 19.21 -2.03
C ILE A 129 -7.27 18.71 -2.35
N MET A 130 -6.94 18.63 -3.64
CA MET A 130 -5.66 18.16 -4.13
C MET A 130 -5.25 18.89 -5.39
N HIS A 131 -4.04 19.44 -5.42
CA HIS A 131 -3.41 19.94 -6.63
C HIS A 131 -2.28 19.00 -7.08
N VAL A 132 -2.32 18.56 -8.35
CA VAL A 132 -1.33 17.68 -8.96
C VAL A 132 -0.77 18.33 -10.20
N VAL A 133 0.55 18.41 -10.30
CA VAL A 133 1.22 18.83 -11.54
C VAL A 133 1.30 17.63 -12.47
N CYS A 134 0.81 17.80 -13.69
CA CYS A 134 0.79 16.77 -14.72
C CYS A 134 1.87 17.03 -15.77
N ARG A 135 2.37 15.97 -16.39
CA ARG A 135 3.36 16.04 -17.47
C ARG A 135 2.85 16.75 -18.70
N ASP A 136 1.64 16.38 -19.10
CA ASP A 136 0.96 16.83 -20.31
C ASP A 136 -0.55 16.90 -20.08
N VAL A 137 -1.26 17.43 -21.10
CA VAL A 137 -2.71 17.62 -21.06
C VAL A 137 -3.44 16.28 -20.99
N GLU A 138 -2.91 15.23 -21.61
CA GLU A 138 -3.54 13.90 -21.61
C GLU A 138 -3.50 13.27 -20.22
N SER A 139 -2.38 13.39 -19.51
CA SER A 139 -2.24 12.98 -18.11
C SER A 139 -3.18 13.78 -17.21
N ALA A 140 -3.30 15.10 -17.42
CA ALA A 140 -4.22 15.93 -16.67
C ALA A 140 -5.70 15.56 -16.92
N LYS A 141 -6.05 15.21 -18.16
CA LYS A 141 -7.38 14.75 -18.56
C LYS A 141 -7.75 13.44 -17.87
N LYS A 142 -6.85 12.45 -17.84
CA LYS A 142 -7.08 11.17 -17.14
C LYS A 142 -7.32 11.38 -15.65
N LEU A 143 -6.49 12.18 -14.99
CA LEU A 143 -6.64 12.49 -13.58
C LEU A 143 -7.96 13.22 -13.29
N LEU A 144 -8.35 14.16 -14.14
CA LEU A 144 -9.63 14.85 -14.04
C LEU A 144 -10.82 13.89 -14.20
N GLN A 145 -10.76 12.96 -15.16
CA GLN A 145 -11.81 11.96 -15.38
C GLN A 145 -12.00 11.05 -14.15
N TRP A 146 -10.92 10.58 -13.54
CA TRP A 146 -10.99 9.82 -12.28
C TRP A 146 -11.58 10.64 -11.13
N GLY A 147 -11.18 11.92 -11.02
CA GLY A 147 -11.75 12.86 -10.06
C GLY A 147 -13.27 12.98 -10.20
N ILE A 148 -13.75 13.28 -11.41
CA ILE A 148 -15.18 13.46 -11.69
C ILE A 148 -15.96 12.16 -11.44
N ALA A 149 -15.45 11.02 -11.92
CA ALA A 149 -16.06 9.71 -11.71
C ALA A 149 -16.17 9.34 -10.21
N SER A 150 -15.21 9.81 -9.41
CA SER A 150 -15.20 9.61 -7.96
C SER A 150 -16.05 10.64 -7.20
N GLY A 151 -16.72 11.56 -7.89
CA GLY A 151 -17.64 12.53 -7.32
C GLY A 151 -17.04 13.90 -6.98
N PHE A 152 -15.84 14.21 -7.47
CA PHE A 152 -15.20 15.53 -7.33
C PHE A 152 -15.56 16.41 -8.54
N ARG A 153 -16.82 16.88 -8.60
CA ARG A 153 -17.40 17.56 -9.78
C ARG A 153 -16.81 18.95 -10.02
N GLU A 154 -16.33 19.61 -8.98
CA GLU A 154 -15.74 20.95 -9.03
C GLU A 154 -14.25 20.94 -9.43
N SER A 155 -13.73 19.77 -9.81
CA SER A 155 -12.35 19.58 -10.27
C SER A 155 -12.09 20.28 -11.61
N GLY A 156 -10.84 20.71 -11.84
CA GLY A 156 -10.47 21.41 -13.07
C GLY A 156 -8.98 21.33 -13.38
N VAL A 157 -8.61 21.71 -14.60
CA VAL A 157 -7.21 21.76 -15.05
C VAL A 157 -6.84 23.21 -15.37
N VAL A 158 -5.73 23.66 -14.81
CA VAL A 158 -5.13 24.97 -15.08
C VAL A 158 -3.90 24.77 -15.96
N LEU A 159 -3.93 25.35 -17.16
CA LEU A 159 -2.85 25.35 -18.12
C LEU A 159 -1.97 26.60 -17.90
N GLY A 160 -0.86 26.46 -17.18
CA GLY A 160 0.10 27.54 -16.99
C GLY A 160 1.28 27.46 -17.97
N ASN A 161 1.96 28.58 -18.20
CA ASN A 161 3.09 28.69 -19.14
C ASN A 161 4.26 27.73 -18.87
N ARG A 162 4.39 27.21 -17.63
CA ARG A 162 5.48 26.29 -17.22
C ARG A 162 4.98 24.96 -16.66
N LYS A 163 3.70 24.86 -16.27
CA LYS A 163 3.14 23.71 -15.54
C LYS A 163 1.67 23.53 -15.88
N ILE A 164 1.26 22.28 -16.05
CA ILE A 164 -0.15 21.88 -16.13
C ILE A 164 -0.53 21.37 -14.75
N VAL A 165 -1.57 21.94 -14.14
CA VAL A 165 -2.00 21.57 -12.79
C VAL A 165 -3.45 21.11 -12.83
N CYS A 166 -3.69 19.88 -12.40
CA CYS A 166 -5.03 19.36 -12.15
C CYS A 166 -5.39 19.58 -10.67
N ALA A 167 -6.49 20.30 -10.42
CA ALA A 167 -7.08 20.49 -9.10
C ALA A 167 -8.26 19.54 -8.94
N ILE A 168 -8.14 18.55 -8.04
CA ILE A 168 -9.23 17.67 -7.62
C ILE A 168 -9.83 18.23 -6.35
N ARG A 169 -11.10 18.62 -6.39
CA ARG A 169 -11.78 19.27 -5.26
C ARG A 169 -13.27 19.01 -5.29
N THR A 170 -13.89 19.14 -4.13
CA THR A 170 -15.34 19.18 -4.05
C THR A 170 -15.83 20.23 -3.07
N THR A 171 -17.01 20.80 -3.33
CA THR A 171 -17.73 21.62 -2.34
C THR A 171 -18.79 20.82 -1.60
N ALA A 172 -19.05 19.58 -2.04
CA ALA A 172 -20.00 18.69 -1.40
C ALA A 172 -19.61 18.48 0.06
N ASN A 173 -20.60 18.57 0.95
CA ASN A 173 -20.45 18.38 2.39
C ASN A 173 -19.54 19.40 3.10
N GLY A 174 -19.06 20.45 2.42
CA GLY A 174 -18.45 21.59 3.11
C GLY A 174 -19.50 22.44 3.81
N PHE A 175 -19.14 23.04 4.94
CA PHE A 175 -19.93 24.11 5.56
C PHE A 175 -19.06 25.05 6.38
N GLU A 176 -19.59 26.24 6.60
CA GLU A 176 -19.03 27.26 7.47
C GLU A 176 -20.19 27.88 8.27
N ILE A 177 -20.15 27.76 9.59
CA ILE A 177 -21.25 28.17 10.48
C ILE A 177 -20.69 29.05 11.59
N PRO A 178 -21.15 30.31 11.72
CA PRO A 178 -20.81 31.14 12.87
C PRO A 178 -21.54 30.61 14.11
N LEU A 179 -20.80 30.34 15.19
CA LEU A 179 -21.33 29.87 16.47
C LEU A 179 -21.63 31.02 17.43
N GLY A 180 -20.93 32.15 17.29
CA GLY A 180 -21.07 33.27 18.21
C GLY A 180 -20.14 34.42 17.88
N ARG A 181 -20.30 35.53 18.62
CA ARG A 181 -19.45 36.73 18.48
C ARG A 181 -18.12 36.57 19.22
N SER A 182 -18.12 35.80 20.30
CA SER A 182 -16.93 35.42 21.06
C SER A 182 -17.18 34.07 21.73
N ALA A 183 -16.13 33.49 22.35
CA ALA A 183 -16.28 32.30 23.18
C ALA A 183 -17.21 32.51 24.39
N GLU A 184 -17.31 33.74 24.89
CA GLU A 184 -18.21 34.11 25.99
C GLU A 184 -19.65 34.38 25.52
N HIS A 185 -19.82 34.77 24.25
CA HIS A 185 -21.09 35.12 23.64
C HIS A 185 -21.43 34.21 22.46
N LEU A 186 -21.65 32.93 22.77
CA LEU A 186 -22.19 31.96 21.82
C LEU A 186 -23.68 32.25 21.58
N LEU A 187 -24.10 32.17 20.31
CA LEU A 187 -25.49 32.33 19.88
C LEU A 187 -26.24 30.99 19.83
N VAL A 188 -25.55 29.91 20.19
CA VAL A 188 -26.02 28.53 20.08
C VAL A 188 -25.92 27.83 21.44
N ASN A 189 -26.79 26.86 21.68
CA ASN A 189 -26.80 26.06 22.91
C ASN A 189 -25.99 24.76 22.76
N ASP A 190 -25.77 24.06 23.88
CA ASP A 190 -25.02 22.79 23.91
C ASP A 190 -25.67 21.69 23.04
N GLU A 191 -27.00 21.67 22.95
CA GLU A 191 -27.72 20.71 22.11
C GLU A 191 -27.37 20.91 20.62
N TYR A 192 -27.38 22.16 20.16
CA TYR A 192 -26.97 22.53 18.81
C TYR A 192 -25.49 22.18 18.56
N LEU A 193 -24.62 22.46 19.53
CA LEU A 193 -23.20 22.13 19.42
C LEU A 193 -22.96 20.61 19.31
N ARG A 194 -23.68 19.79 20.07
CA ARG A 194 -23.63 18.31 19.93
C ARG A 194 -24.12 17.87 18.57
N TRP A 195 -25.23 18.44 18.10
CA TRP A 195 -25.79 18.13 16.79
C TRP A 195 -24.82 18.50 15.66
N ILE A 196 -24.21 19.70 15.70
CA ILE A 196 -23.31 20.14 14.62
C ILE A 196 -22.01 19.35 14.58
N VAL A 197 -21.48 18.91 15.73
CA VAL A 197 -20.34 17.99 15.78
C VAL A 197 -20.68 16.65 15.12
N ASN A 198 -21.87 16.09 15.39
CA ASN A 198 -22.32 14.86 14.75
C ASN A 198 -22.44 15.03 13.22
N ILE A 199 -23.05 16.13 12.76
CA ILE A 199 -23.14 16.46 11.34
C ILE A 199 -21.75 16.62 10.70
N ALA A 200 -20.82 17.29 11.38
CA ALA A 200 -19.44 17.44 10.92
C ALA A 200 -18.74 16.08 10.75
N ASN A 201 -18.86 15.20 11.73
CA ASN A 201 -18.28 13.87 11.69
C ASN A 201 -18.88 13.00 10.57
N GLN A 202 -20.20 13.04 10.36
CA GLN A 202 -20.86 12.35 9.25
C GLN A 202 -20.36 12.87 7.88
N LYS A 203 -20.24 14.20 7.76
CA LYS A 203 -19.73 14.84 6.54
C LYS A 203 -18.26 14.52 6.29
N PHE A 204 -17.45 14.43 7.35
CA PHE A 204 -16.06 14.02 7.29
C PHE A 204 -15.92 12.58 6.81
N GLU A 205 -16.71 11.65 7.36
CA GLU A 205 -16.68 10.25 6.95
C GLU A 205 -17.17 10.07 5.51
N ALA A 206 -18.23 10.78 5.10
CA ALA A 206 -18.68 10.77 3.71
C ALA A 206 -17.63 11.35 2.75
N ASN A 207 -16.86 12.35 3.18
CA ASN A 207 -15.72 12.89 2.43
C ASN A 207 -14.59 11.86 2.34
N LYS A 208 -14.28 11.15 3.43
CA LYS A 208 -13.28 10.07 3.46
C LYS A 208 -13.64 8.94 2.48
N GLN A 209 -14.87 8.43 2.50
CA GLN A 209 -15.34 7.42 1.54
C GLN A 209 -15.26 7.88 0.07
N LYS A 210 -15.41 9.19 -0.19
CA LYS A 210 -15.23 9.74 -1.54
C LYS A 210 -13.74 9.77 -1.93
N THR A 211 -12.88 10.15 -0.99
CA THR A 211 -11.41 10.11 -1.15
C THR A 211 -10.90 8.68 -1.37
N ASP A 212 -11.43 7.70 -0.65
CA ASP A 212 -11.06 6.29 -0.80
C ASP A 212 -11.41 5.77 -2.20
N ARG A 213 -12.62 6.07 -2.70
CA ARG A 213 -13.01 5.74 -4.08
C ARG A 213 -12.11 6.38 -5.14
N LEU A 214 -11.71 7.63 -4.92
CA LEU A 214 -10.72 8.28 -5.78
C LEU A 214 -9.39 7.55 -5.74
N PHE A 215 -8.94 7.13 -4.57
CA PHE A 215 -7.69 6.39 -4.44
C PHE A 215 -7.78 5.02 -5.12
N GLU A 216 -8.89 4.31 -4.99
CA GLU A 216 -9.14 3.06 -5.71
C GLU A 216 -9.14 3.26 -7.23
N ALA A 217 -9.85 4.27 -7.75
CA ALA A 217 -9.86 4.60 -9.16
C ALA A 217 -8.46 4.97 -9.68
N PHE A 218 -7.71 5.73 -8.88
CA PHE A 218 -6.32 6.09 -9.15
C PHE A 218 -5.46 4.83 -9.25
N ARG A 219 -5.51 3.92 -8.27
CA ARG A 219 -4.75 2.66 -8.25
C ARG A 219 -5.12 1.73 -9.40
N GLY A 220 -6.42 1.58 -9.68
CA GLY A 220 -6.91 0.82 -10.83
C GLY A 220 -6.41 1.40 -12.15
N GLY A 221 -6.31 2.73 -12.24
CA GLY A 221 -5.73 3.44 -13.38
C GLY A 221 -4.22 3.25 -13.58
N PHE A 222 -3.44 3.01 -12.51
CA PHE A 222 -2.00 2.71 -12.62
C PHE A 222 -1.69 1.24 -12.85
N CYS A 223 -2.51 0.35 -12.30
CA CYS A 223 -2.29 -1.09 -12.40
C CYS A 223 -2.85 -1.68 -13.71
N ASN A 224 -3.45 -0.86 -14.56
CA ASN A 224 -3.90 -1.26 -15.89
C ASN A 224 -2.90 -0.77 -16.95
N PRO A 225 -2.04 -1.63 -17.52
CA PRO A 225 -1.23 -1.24 -18.67
C PRO A 225 -2.17 -1.06 -19.86
N LEU A 226 -2.28 0.17 -20.36
CA LEU A 226 -2.88 0.42 -21.68
C LEU A 226 -1.96 -0.20 -22.74
N VAL A 227 -2.36 -1.39 -23.21
CA VAL A 227 -2.65 -1.78 -24.61
C VAL A 227 -2.61 -3.31 -24.65
N VAL A 228 -3.78 -3.95 -24.69
CA VAL A 228 -3.94 -5.25 -25.36
C VAL A 228 -4.72 -4.94 -26.63
N SER A 229 -3.99 -4.83 -27.74
CA SER A 229 -4.53 -5.04 -29.07
C SER A 229 -5.29 -6.37 -29.05
N GLN A 230 -6.61 -6.33 -29.27
CA GLN A 230 -7.54 -7.47 -29.44
C GLN A 230 -7.29 -8.69 -28.52
N ALA A 231 -8.25 -9.05 -27.68
CA ALA A 231 -8.12 -10.25 -26.86
C ALA A 231 -7.96 -11.51 -27.76
N GLU A 232 -6.74 -11.99 -27.95
CA GLU A 232 -6.51 -13.41 -28.06
C GLU A 232 -6.87 -14.00 -26.70
N SER A 233 -8.12 -14.44 -26.60
CA SER A 233 -8.66 -15.41 -25.65
C SER A 233 -7.93 -15.51 -24.30
N GLY A 234 -7.88 -14.41 -23.55
CA GLY A 234 -7.54 -14.41 -22.14
C GLY A 234 -8.69 -15.08 -21.37
N CYS A 235 -8.44 -16.27 -20.83
CA CYS A 235 -9.40 -17.01 -20.02
C CYS A 235 -9.75 -16.20 -18.76
N LEU A 236 -10.88 -15.48 -18.80
CA LEU A 236 -11.55 -14.99 -17.59
C LEU A 236 -11.99 -16.24 -16.80
N VAL A 237 -11.25 -16.57 -15.74
CA VAL A 237 -11.64 -17.62 -14.82
C VAL A 237 -12.68 -17.03 -13.87
N GLU A 238 -13.96 -17.19 -14.21
CA GLU A 238 -15.04 -16.99 -13.23
C GLU A 238 -15.03 -18.14 -12.24
N LEU A 239 -14.73 -17.83 -10.97
CA LEU A 239 -14.84 -18.78 -9.87
C LEU A 239 -16.33 -18.99 -9.55
N SER A 240 -16.94 -20.02 -10.13
CA SER A 240 -18.38 -20.25 -10.07
C SER A 240 -18.83 -21.00 -8.81
N SER A 241 -18.03 -21.96 -8.30
CA SER A 241 -18.36 -22.75 -7.12
C SER A 241 -17.16 -23.54 -6.58
N TRP A 242 -17.19 -23.88 -5.28
CA TRP A 242 -16.23 -24.80 -4.66
C TRP A 242 -16.75 -26.23 -4.76
N THR A 243 -15.92 -27.14 -5.31
CA THR A 243 -16.22 -28.58 -5.34
C THR A 243 -15.17 -29.33 -4.54
N GLU A 244 -15.62 -30.19 -3.62
CA GLU A 244 -14.72 -31.13 -2.95
C GLU A 244 -14.33 -32.22 -3.95
N VAL A 245 -13.03 -32.37 -4.19
CA VAL A 245 -12.47 -33.37 -5.10
C VAL A 245 -12.49 -34.73 -4.42
N ALA A 246 -13.03 -35.76 -5.09
CA ALA A 246 -13.32 -37.06 -4.47
C ALA A 246 -12.06 -37.76 -3.94
N ARG A 247 -12.11 -38.20 -2.67
CA ARG A 247 -10.99 -38.79 -1.92
C ARG A 247 -10.76 -40.26 -2.33
N LYS A 248 -9.80 -40.52 -3.22
CA LYS A 248 -9.25 -41.89 -3.37
C LYS A 248 -8.03 -42.14 -2.50
N GLU A 249 -7.17 -41.15 -2.30
CA GLU A 249 -5.92 -41.26 -1.53
C GLU A 249 -5.75 -40.00 -0.68
N SER A 250 -5.87 -40.11 0.65
CA SER A 250 -5.89 -38.95 1.53
C SER A 250 -4.49 -38.53 1.98
N VAL A 251 -3.98 -37.42 1.44
CA VAL A 251 -2.81 -36.73 2.01
C VAL A 251 -3.27 -35.96 3.25
N GLN A 252 -3.08 -36.55 4.43
CA GLN A 252 -3.49 -35.97 5.72
C GLN A 252 -2.30 -35.33 6.41
N LEU A 253 -2.05 -34.04 6.15
CA LEU A 253 -0.89 -33.33 6.67
C LEU A 253 -1.29 -31.96 7.25
N VAL A 254 -0.77 -31.63 8.43
CA VAL A 254 -0.88 -30.27 9.00
C VAL A 254 0.45 -29.52 8.91
N GLY A 255 0.39 -28.23 8.60
CA GLY A 255 1.58 -27.39 8.43
C GLY A 255 2.50 -27.86 7.29
N HIS A 256 1.94 -28.48 6.25
CA HIS A 256 2.61 -28.75 4.99
C HIS A 256 2.69 -27.48 4.14
N ALA A 257 3.48 -27.50 3.07
CA ALA A 257 3.44 -26.48 2.03
C ALA A 257 3.09 -27.13 0.69
N SER A 258 2.31 -26.43 -0.13
CA SER A 258 1.94 -26.86 -1.47
C SER A 258 2.24 -25.80 -2.51
N VAL A 259 2.65 -26.25 -3.70
CA VAL A 259 2.98 -25.39 -4.84
C VAL A 259 2.43 -25.98 -6.13
N ARG A 260 2.12 -25.11 -7.09
CA ARG A 260 1.77 -25.52 -8.45
C ARG A 260 3.04 -25.70 -9.27
N TYR A 261 3.11 -26.77 -10.04
CA TYR A 261 4.11 -26.94 -11.10
C TYR A 261 3.43 -27.47 -12.35
N ARG A 262 3.30 -26.62 -13.38
CA ARG A 262 2.46 -26.89 -14.57
C ARG A 262 1.03 -27.22 -14.12
N ASP A 263 0.50 -28.39 -14.49
CA ASP A 263 -0.83 -28.86 -14.09
C ASP A 263 -0.80 -29.75 -12.85
N LEU A 264 0.33 -29.83 -12.15
CA LEU A 264 0.53 -30.68 -10.98
C LEU A 264 0.51 -29.86 -9.68
N ILE A 265 0.04 -30.50 -8.62
CA ILE A 265 0.12 -29.99 -7.25
C ILE A 265 1.23 -30.76 -6.54
N VAL A 266 2.26 -30.05 -6.07
CA VAL A 266 3.35 -30.64 -5.29
C VAL A 266 3.14 -30.28 -3.83
N VAL A 267 3.10 -31.27 -2.96
CA VAL A 267 2.95 -31.13 -1.51
C VAL A 267 4.23 -31.62 -0.84
N PHE A 268 4.78 -30.84 0.07
CA PHE A 268 5.97 -31.21 0.81
C PHE A 268 5.80 -31.05 2.33
N GLY A 269 6.32 -32.05 3.06
CA GLY A 269 6.49 -32.03 4.51
C GLY A 269 5.20 -31.87 5.30
N GLY A 270 5.31 -31.36 6.52
CA GLY A 270 4.20 -31.25 7.47
C GLY A 270 4.24 -32.34 8.54
N GLN A 271 3.12 -32.48 9.26
CA GLN A 271 2.93 -33.51 10.28
C GLN A 271 1.73 -34.37 9.89
N GLY A 272 1.97 -35.66 9.73
CA GLY A 272 0.98 -36.63 9.26
C GLY A 272 0.85 -37.85 10.17
N PRO A 273 -0.19 -38.68 9.96
CA PRO A 273 -0.41 -39.89 10.73
C PRO A 273 0.67 -40.94 10.44
N THR A 274 0.97 -41.74 11.44
CA THR A 274 1.83 -42.94 11.37
C THR A 274 0.96 -44.19 11.45
N THR A 275 1.50 -45.34 11.02
CA THR A 275 0.83 -46.64 11.14
C THR A 275 0.48 -47.01 12.59
N ALA A 276 1.16 -46.41 13.57
CA ALA A 276 0.89 -46.58 15.00
C ALA A 276 -0.20 -45.63 15.56
N GLY A 277 -0.90 -44.87 14.72
CA GLY A 277 -1.96 -43.94 15.14
C GLY A 277 -1.45 -42.63 15.78
N LEU A 278 -0.14 -42.46 15.93
CA LEU A 278 0.49 -41.20 16.33
C LEU A 278 0.69 -40.29 15.11
N THR A 279 0.99 -39.01 15.33
CA THR A 279 1.40 -38.11 14.26
C THR A 279 2.90 -37.80 14.34
N THR A 280 3.58 -37.76 13.20
CA THR A 280 5.00 -37.41 13.13
C THR A 280 5.25 -36.42 12.01
N ARG A 281 6.34 -35.66 12.13
CA ARG A 281 6.79 -34.79 11.05
C ARG A 281 7.37 -35.65 9.94
N VAL A 282 7.08 -35.26 8.71
CA VAL A 282 7.54 -35.98 7.51
C VAL A 282 8.36 -35.05 6.63
N ALA A 283 9.22 -35.65 5.81
CA ALA A 283 9.93 -34.99 4.71
C ALA A 283 9.51 -35.61 3.38
N THR A 284 8.23 -35.97 3.25
CA THR A 284 7.70 -36.59 2.04
C THR A 284 7.33 -35.53 1.02
N VAL A 285 7.60 -35.83 -0.26
CA VAL A 285 7.10 -35.11 -1.42
C VAL A 285 6.00 -35.95 -2.03
N THR A 286 4.84 -35.35 -2.23
CA THR A 286 3.70 -35.95 -2.90
C THR A 286 3.32 -35.08 -4.10
N ILE A 287 3.28 -35.66 -5.30
CA ILE A 287 2.84 -34.97 -6.51
C ILE A 287 1.48 -35.53 -6.90
N LEU A 288 0.50 -34.63 -7.02
CA LEU A 288 -0.88 -34.93 -7.32
C LEU A 288 -1.23 -34.33 -8.68
N ALA A 289 -1.80 -35.14 -9.56
CA ALA A 289 -2.35 -34.72 -10.83
C ALA A 289 -3.88 -34.61 -10.71
N PRO A 290 -4.48 -33.42 -10.94
CA PRO A 290 -5.92 -33.27 -11.02
C PRO A 290 -6.45 -33.93 -12.30
N SER A 291 -7.45 -34.80 -12.15
CA SER A 291 -8.18 -35.42 -13.23
C SER A 291 -9.39 -34.56 -13.64
N LYS A 292 -9.76 -34.63 -14.93
CA LYS A 292 -10.99 -34.01 -15.46
C LYS A 292 -12.26 -34.50 -14.77
N GLU A 293 -12.22 -35.69 -14.16
CA GLU A 293 -13.34 -36.29 -13.42
C GLU A 293 -13.48 -35.77 -11.98
N GLY A 294 -12.67 -34.78 -11.57
CA GLY A 294 -12.71 -34.26 -10.20
C GLY A 294 -12.12 -35.24 -9.18
N SER A 295 -11.01 -35.90 -9.55
CA SER A 295 -10.19 -36.72 -8.64
C SER A 295 -8.72 -36.27 -8.64
N LEU A 296 -7.99 -36.57 -7.56
CA LEU A 296 -6.53 -36.37 -7.50
C LEU A 296 -5.85 -37.74 -7.62
N LEU A 297 -4.92 -37.85 -8.58
CA LEU A 297 -4.08 -39.04 -8.75
C LEU A 297 -2.70 -38.76 -8.18
N GLN A 298 -2.24 -39.58 -7.24
CA GLN A 298 -0.86 -39.51 -6.74
C GLN A 298 0.10 -40.09 -7.78
N THR A 299 0.84 -39.22 -8.46
CA THR A 299 1.79 -39.63 -9.50
C THR A 299 3.20 -39.85 -8.97
N TYR A 300 3.50 -39.32 -7.78
CA TYR A 300 4.78 -39.50 -7.12
C TYR A 300 4.64 -39.35 -5.61
N HIS A 301 5.33 -40.23 -4.88
CA HIS A 301 5.46 -40.16 -3.43
C HIS A 301 6.84 -40.67 -3.01
N ALA A 302 7.65 -39.82 -2.39
CA ALA A 302 8.97 -40.21 -1.90
C ALA A 302 9.36 -39.43 -0.64
N THR A 303 10.20 -40.02 0.20
CA THR A 303 10.81 -39.33 1.34
C THR A 303 12.12 -38.68 0.89
N ALA A 304 12.35 -37.43 1.30
CA ALA A 304 13.61 -36.74 1.04
C ALA A 304 14.78 -37.55 1.63
N GLY A 305 15.78 -37.83 0.79
CA GLY A 305 17.00 -38.55 1.19
C GLY A 305 17.99 -37.67 1.94
N ALA A 306 19.23 -38.15 2.10
CA ALA A 306 20.28 -37.44 2.84
C ALA A 306 20.61 -36.03 2.32
N ASN A 307 20.42 -35.79 1.01
CA ASN A 307 20.67 -34.48 0.38
C ASN A 307 19.46 -33.53 0.44
N GLY A 308 18.33 -33.99 0.99
CA GLY A 308 17.10 -33.23 1.09
C GLY A 308 16.81 -32.73 2.51
N PRO A 309 15.69 -32.00 2.68
CA PRO A 309 15.34 -31.41 3.97
C PRO A 309 14.98 -32.48 5.00
N SER A 310 15.38 -32.26 6.25
CA SER A 310 14.89 -33.05 7.39
C SER A 310 13.36 -32.95 7.55
N PRO A 311 12.70 -33.92 8.22
CA PRO A 311 11.28 -33.82 8.55
C PRO A 311 10.92 -32.52 9.27
N ARG A 312 9.91 -31.80 8.77
CA ARG A 312 9.61 -30.43 9.20
C ARG A 312 8.16 -30.03 8.92
N MET A 313 7.66 -29.04 9.67
CA MET A 313 6.36 -28.40 9.44
C MET A 313 6.48 -26.87 9.48
N TYR A 314 5.47 -26.17 8.95
CA TYR A 314 5.38 -24.70 8.88
C TYR A 314 6.55 -24.03 8.16
N HIS A 315 7.09 -24.72 7.16
CA HIS A 315 8.04 -24.19 6.18
C HIS A 315 7.26 -23.59 5.00
N SER A 316 7.94 -22.89 4.10
CA SER A 316 7.34 -22.42 2.85
C SER A 316 8.01 -23.08 1.64
N CYS A 317 7.26 -23.15 0.53
CA CYS A 317 7.73 -23.67 -0.74
C CYS A 317 7.41 -22.67 -1.86
N SER A 318 8.29 -22.57 -2.86
CA SER A 318 8.05 -21.74 -4.06
C SER A 318 8.73 -22.36 -5.28
N VAL A 319 8.13 -22.23 -6.46
CA VAL A 319 8.67 -22.80 -7.70
C VAL A 319 9.30 -21.71 -8.56
N VAL A 320 10.55 -21.91 -8.93
CA VAL A 320 11.32 -21.07 -9.85
C VAL A 320 11.83 -21.94 -11.00
N GLY A 321 11.30 -21.75 -12.21
CA GLY A 321 11.59 -22.63 -13.34
C GLY A 321 11.13 -24.07 -13.07
N THR A 322 12.05 -25.04 -13.15
CA THR A 322 11.82 -26.46 -12.81
C THR A 322 12.05 -26.77 -11.33
N ARG A 323 12.47 -25.79 -10.53
CA ARG A 323 13.01 -26.02 -9.19
C ARG A 323 12.02 -25.57 -8.12
N MET A 324 11.65 -26.49 -7.24
CA MET A 324 10.96 -26.16 -5.99
C MET A 324 12.00 -25.78 -4.93
N VAL A 325 11.87 -24.59 -4.36
CA VAL A 325 12.70 -24.07 -3.28
C VAL A 325 11.94 -24.18 -1.96
N VAL A 326 12.60 -24.73 -0.95
CA VAL A 326 12.05 -24.94 0.40
C VAL A 326 12.88 -24.15 1.40
N PHE A 327 12.23 -23.31 2.21
CA PHE A 327 12.90 -22.52 3.23
C PHE A 327 12.30 -22.74 4.63
N GLY A 328 13.19 -22.90 5.61
CA GLY A 328 12.87 -22.84 7.03
C GLY A 328 11.89 -23.90 7.55
N GLY A 329 11.03 -23.48 8.48
CA GLY A 329 10.12 -24.35 9.24
C GLY A 329 10.70 -24.75 10.58
N ARG A 330 10.22 -25.86 11.15
CA ARG A 330 10.74 -26.39 12.42
C ARG A 330 10.83 -27.92 12.45
N ALA A 331 11.90 -28.44 13.06
CA ALA A 331 12.13 -29.89 13.24
C ALA A 331 11.63 -30.41 14.61
N SER A 332 11.63 -29.58 15.64
CA SER A 332 10.94 -29.83 16.93
C SER A 332 10.16 -28.57 17.38
N PRO A 333 9.42 -28.56 18.50
CA PRO A 333 8.81 -27.34 19.03
C PRO A 333 9.81 -26.21 19.33
N VAL A 334 11.06 -26.57 19.63
CA VAL A 334 12.13 -25.65 20.06
C VAL A 334 13.22 -25.42 19.00
N LYS A 335 13.16 -26.14 17.86
CA LYS A 335 14.20 -26.09 16.82
C LYS A 335 13.65 -25.46 15.52
N PRO A 336 13.64 -24.11 15.39
CA PRO A 336 13.48 -23.43 14.11
C PRO A 336 14.58 -23.84 13.14
N LEU A 337 14.27 -23.77 11.85
CA LEU A 337 15.19 -24.05 10.76
C LEU A 337 15.29 -22.80 9.87
N GLY A 338 16.48 -22.56 9.32
CA GLY A 338 16.77 -21.46 8.37
C GLY A 338 17.62 -21.96 7.20
N ASP A 339 17.57 -23.26 6.95
CA ASP A 339 18.21 -23.94 5.83
C ASP A 339 17.36 -23.78 4.55
N LEU A 340 18.03 -23.93 3.41
CA LEU A 340 17.45 -23.74 2.09
C LEU A 340 17.78 -24.94 1.20
N TYR A 341 16.74 -25.53 0.62
CA TYR A 341 16.87 -26.67 -0.28
C TYR A 341 16.20 -26.41 -1.61
N GLY A 342 16.75 -27.02 -2.65
CA GLY A 342 16.14 -27.10 -3.97
C GLY A 342 15.81 -28.54 -4.31
N MET A 343 14.62 -28.78 -4.86
CA MET A 343 14.28 -30.00 -5.56
C MET A 343 14.04 -29.66 -7.02
N ASP A 344 14.78 -30.29 -7.92
CA ASP A 344 14.45 -30.24 -9.34
C ASP A 344 13.26 -31.18 -9.60
N LEU A 345 12.15 -30.64 -10.09
CA LEU A 345 10.89 -31.38 -10.24
C LEU A 345 10.86 -32.32 -11.45
N GLU A 346 11.82 -32.19 -12.37
CA GLU A 346 11.94 -33.10 -13.52
C GLU A 346 12.76 -34.34 -13.15
N THR A 347 13.94 -34.11 -12.56
CA THR A 347 14.89 -35.16 -12.14
C THR A 347 14.57 -35.75 -10.76
N LYS A 348 13.74 -35.06 -9.97
CA LYS A 348 13.33 -35.42 -8.60
C LYS A 348 14.51 -35.52 -7.63
N GLN A 349 15.58 -34.79 -7.90
CA GLN A 349 16.78 -34.76 -7.07
C GLN A 349 16.76 -33.55 -6.13
N TRP A 350 17.25 -33.79 -4.92
CA TRP A 350 17.42 -32.77 -3.89
C TRP A 350 18.85 -32.27 -3.84
N GLU A 351 18.99 -30.98 -3.54
CA GLU A 351 20.26 -30.36 -3.26
C GLU A 351 20.12 -29.25 -2.21
N THR A 352 21.21 -29.03 -1.47
CA THR A 352 21.30 -27.93 -0.51
C THR A 352 21.76 -26.67 -1.23
N ILE A 353 21.07 -25.56 -1.03
CA ILE A 353 21.42 -24.29 -1.67
C ILE A 353 22.29 -23.49 -0.70
N ALA A 354 23.59 -23.40 -1.00
CA ALA A 354 24.47 -22.47 -0.32
C ALA A 354 24.11 -21.04 -0.73
N THR A 355 23.92 -20.15 0.25
CA THR A 355 23.56 -18.75 0.01
C THR A 355 24.60 -17.82 0.61
N GLN A 356 24.65 -16.60 0.10
CA GLN A 356 25.46 -15.50 0.61
C GLN A 356 24.57 -14.30 0.96
N GLY A 357 25.13 -13.33 1.71
CA GLY A 357 24.39 -12.16 2.19
C GLY A 357 23.67 -12.37 3.52
N VAL A 358 23.01 -11.32 4.00
CA VAL A 358 22.23 -11.36 5.26
C VAL A 358 20.82 -11.85 4.95
N GLY A 359 20.62 -13.15 5.19
CA GLY A 359 19.34 -13.82 5.01
C GLY A 359 18.42 -13.79 6.24
N PRO A 360 17.17 -14.25 6.07
CA PRO A 360 16.25 -14.42 7.18
C PRO A 360 16.80 -15.39 8.23
N SER A 361 16.63 -15.04 9.51
CA SER A 361 16.91 -15.94 10.64
C SER A 361 16.05 -17.21 10.59
N PRO A 362 16.47 -18.32 11.24
CA PRO A 362 15.67 -19.53 11.36
C PRO A 362 14.26 -19.25 11.90
N ARG A 363 13.22 -19.67 11.17
CA ARG A 363 11.83 -19.27 11.43
C ARG A 363 10.81 -20.26 10.87
N TRP A 364 9.60 -20.23 11.41
CA TRP A 364 8.45 -21.00 10.93
C TRP A 364 7.20 -20.13 10.81
N LYS A 365 6.14 -20.64 10.16
CA LYS A 365 4.88 -19.91 9.89
C LYS A 365 5.08 -18.60 9.10
N HIS A 366 6.06 -18.60 8.19
CA HIS A 366 6.26 -17.53 7.20
C HIS A 366 5.63 -17.93 5.87
N CYS A 367 5.52 -16.97 4.94
CA CYS A 367 5.12 -17.24 3.56
C CYS A 367 6.29 -16.96 2.61
N SER A 368 6.30 -17.67 1.48
CA SER A 368 7.20 -17.36 0.37
C SER A 368 6.48 -17.47 -0.97
N CYS A 369 7.00 -16.78 -1.96
CA CYS A 369 6.51 -16.80 -3.32
C CYS A 369 7.63 -16.49 -4.31
N ALA A 370 7.54 -17.06 -5.50
CA ALA A 370 8.43 -16.74 -6.60
C ALA A 370 7.99 -15.44 -7.28
N GLY A 371 8.94 -14.67 -7.80
CA GLY A 371 8.67 -13.48 -8.57
C GLY A 371 9.84 -13.09 -9.47
N GLU A 372 9.63 -12.06 -10.27
CA GLU A 372 10.66 -11.46 -11.12
C GLU A 372 11.35 -10.32 -10.40
N TYR A 373 12.67 -10.19 -10.61
CA TYR A 373 13.42 -9.01 -10.19
C TYR A 373 13.80 -8.19 -11.41
N ARG A 374 13.09 -7.07 -11.60
CA ARG A 374 13.38 -6.12 -12.68
C ARG A 374 14.49 -5.18 -12.24
N LEU A 375 15.73 -5.52 -12.60
CA LEU A 375 16.83 -4.55 -12.56
C LEU A 375 16.74 -3.62 -13.78
N PRO A 376 16.80 -2.29 -13.61
CA PRO A 376 17.08 -1.40 -14.71
C PRO A 376 18.54 -1.58 -15.15
N VAL A 377 18.78 -2.34 -16.23
CA VAL A 377 20.11 -2.40 -16.86
C VAL A 377 20.23 -1.22 -17.82
N CYS A 378 21.08 -0.25 -17.50
CA CYS A 378 21.56 0.72 -18.47
C CYS A 378 22.78 0.12 -19.18
N LEU A 379 22.58 -0.48 -20.36
CA LEU A 379 23.69 -0.74 -21.27
C LEU A 379 24.14 0.61 -21.83
N ALA A 380 25.36 1.03 -21.48
CA ALA A 380 26.02 2.16 -22.10
C ALA A 380 26.83 1.63 -23.30
N GLU A 381 26.24 1.65 -24.49
CA GLU A 381 27.05 1.61 -25.71
C GLU A 381 27.52 3.02 -26.04
N GLN A 382 28.84 3.19 -26.13
CA GLN A 382 29.46 4.40 -26.61
C GLN A 382 29.33 4.46 -28.14
N HIS A 383 28.91 5.64 -28.61
CA HIS A 383 29.09 6.17 -29.95
C HIS A 383 28.31 5.51 -31.11
N LEU A 384 27.16 6.10 -31.46
CA LEU A 384 26.97 6.82 -32.74
C LEU A 384 25.72 7.69 -32.66
N GLN A 385 25.73 8.78 -33.41
CA GLN A 385 24.74 9.87 -33.34
C GLN A 385 23.34 9.40 -33.74
N GLY A 386 22.36 9.67 -32.86
CA GLY A 386 20.94 9.62 -33.16
C GLY A 386 20.33 8.21 -33.19
N LEU A 387 19.81 7.74 -32.05
CA LEU A 387 18.67 6.81 -31.98
C LEU A 387 18.14 6.68 -30.54
N THR A 388 16.84 6.42 -30.48
CA THR A 388 15.97 6.20 -29.33
C THR A 388 16.60 5.27 -28.28
N ARG A 389 16.59 5.67 -27.00
CA ARG A 389 16.86 4.75 -25.88
C ARG A 389 15.74 3.71 -25.82
N PHE A 390 15.95 2.53 -26.41
CA PHE A 390 15.16 1.35 -26.08
C PHE A 390 15.67 0.80 -24.75
N LEU A 391 14.88 0.95 -23.69
CA LEU A 391 15.01 0.14 -22.49
C LEU A 391 14.56 -1.27 -22.87
N MET A 392 15.47 -2.10 -23.33
CA MET A 392 15.19 -3.51 -23.56
C MET A 392 15.25 -4.22 -22.20
N TRP A 393 14.08 -4.55 -21.67
CA TRP A 393 13.97 -5.40 -20.49
C TRP A 393 14.23 -6.84 -20.94
N LEU A 394 15.36 -7.41 -20.54
CA LEU A 394 15.52 -8.86 -20.62
C LEU A 394 14.60 -9.47 -19.57
N HIS A 395 13.45 -9.96 -20.04
CA HIS A 395 12.54 -10.79 -19.24
C HIS A 395 13.27 -12.10 -18.91
N THR A 396 13.89 -12.16 -17.73
CA THR A 396 14.25 -13.45 -17.13
C THR A 396 13.10 -13.83 -16.21
N VAL A 397 12.23 -14.69 -16.72
CA VAL A 397 11.05 -15.19 -16.01
C VAL A 397 11.48 -15.81 -14.67
N GLY A 398 10.94 -15.27 -13.56
CA GLY A 398 10.87 -15.87 -12.23
C GLY A 398 12.16 -16.25 -11.50
N SER A 399 13.15 -15.36 -11.36
CA SER A 399 14.46 -15.69 -10.76
C SER A 399 14.63 -15.41 -9.26
N VAL A 400 13.61 -14.89 -8.57
CA VAL A 400 13.72 -14.47 -7.16
C VAL A 400 12.66 -15.13 -6.29
N VAL A 401 13.07 -15.59 -5.10
CA VAL A 401 12.16 -16.05 -4.05
C VAL A 401 12.05 -14.97 -2.98
N TYR A 402 10.82 -14.54 -2.71
CA TYR A 402 10.54 -13.61 -1.61
C TYR A 402 10.08 -14.39 -0.39
N VAL A 403 10.56 -14.01 0.80
CA VAL A 403 10.14 -14.56 2.10
C VAL A 403 9.65 -13.41 2.96
N TYR A 404 8.47 -13.56 3.55
CA TYR A 404 7.87 -12.55 4.42
C TYR A 404 7.47 -13.13 5.78
N GLY A 405 7.83 -12.39 6.83
CA GLY A 405 7.40 -12.62 8.20
C GLY A 405 7.85 -13.96 8.78
N GLY A 406 6.95 -14.57 9.55
CA GLY A 406 7.21 -15.78 10.34
C GLY A 406 7.46 -15.48 11.81
N ARG A 407 7.91 -16.50 12.54
CA ARG A 407 8.25 -16.36 13.95
C ARG A 407 9.32 -17.35 14.38
N ASP A 408 9.92 -17.05 15.52
CA ASP A 408 10.65 -18.01 16.33
C ASP A 408 9.95 -18.22 17.69
N ALA A 409 10.68 -18.73 18.69
CA ALA A 409 10.16 -18.98 20.02
C ALA A 409 9.84 -17.68 20.79
N GLN A 410 10.54 -16.59 20.49
CA GLN A 410 10.53 -15.33 21.24
C GLN A 410 9.90 -14.17 20.44
N HIS A 411 10.00 -14.18 19.11
CA HIS A 411 9.71 -13.04 18.24
C HIS A 411 8.77 -13.42 17.09
N VAL A 412 7.93 -12.46 16.68
CA VAL A 412 7.19 -12.50 15.41
C VAL A 412 7.82 -11.48 14.47
N PHE A 413 8.12 -11.90 13.25
CA PHE A 413 8.82 -11.10 12.27
C PHE A 413 7.83 -10.46 11.29
N GLY A 414 8.08 -9.20 10.92
CA GLY A 414 7.40 -8.45 9.84
C GLY A 414 8.38 -7.96 8.79
N ASP A 415 9.51 -8.66 8.64
CA ASP A 415 10.57 -8.38 7.68
C ASP A 415 10.31 -9.08 6.34
N MET A 416 10.95 -8.58 5.28
CA MET A 416 10.86 -9.13 3.93
C MET A 416 12.28 -9.36 3.41
N PHE A 417 12.50 -10.53 2.80
CA PHE A 417 13.76 -10.87 2.16
C PHE A 417 13.52 -11.32 0.73
N ALA A 418 14.48 -11.04 -0.14
CA ALA A 418 14.56 -11.57 -1.49
C ALA A 418 15.82 -12.42 -1.63
N LEU A 419 15.67 -13.59 -2.24
CA LEU A 419 16.75 -14.47 -2.64
C LEU A 419 16.85 -14.48 -4.16
N ASP A 420 17.96 -13.97 -4.69
CA ASP A 420 18.25 -14.00 -6.11
C ASP A 420 18.96 -15.30 -6.49
N LEU A 421 18.24 -16.17 -7.23
CA LEU A 421 18.74 -17.48 -7.67
C LEU A 421 19.59 -17.40 -8.95
N ASN A 422 19.60 -16.26 -9.65
CA ASN A 422 20.47 -16.08 -10.82
C ASN A 422 21.93 -15.86 -10.42
N GLN A 423 22.17 -15.39 -9.19
CA GLN A 423 23.51 -15.19 -8.68
C GLN A 423 24.13 -16.53 -8.26
N LYS A 424 25.43 -16.69 -8.48
CA LYS A 424 26.18 -17.90 -8.13
C LYS A 424 27.31 -17.53 -7.16
N PRO A 425 27.20 -17.81 -5.86
CA PRO A 425 26.05 -18.44 -5.19
C PRO A 425 24.85 -17.49 -5.04
N PRO A 426 23.62 -18.02 -4.85
CA PRO A 426 22.43 -17.21 -4.62
C PRO A 426 22.59 -16.22 -3.46
N GLN A 427 22.10 -15.00 -3.63
CA GLN A 427 22.28 -13.90 -2.67
C GLN A 427 20.97 -13.51 -1.99
N TRP A 428 21.01 -13.45 -0.66
CA TRP A 428 19.97 -12.84 0.14
C TRP A 428 20.13 -11.33 0.19
N ARG A 429 18.99 -10.64 0.14
CA ARG A 429 18.88 -9.22 0.40
C ARG A 429 17.67 -8.97 1.29
N GLN A 430 17.89 -8.32 2.43
CA GLN A 430 16.78 -7.77 3.20
C GLN A 430 16.17 -6.63 2.39
N ILE A 431 14.88 -6.76 2.10
CA ILE A 431 14.08 -5.66 1.59
C ILE A 431 13.69 -4.88 2.83
N GLY A 432 14.27 -3.69 2.98
CA GLY A 432 13.93 -2.78 4.08
C GLY A 432 12.41 -2.69 4.21
N THR A 433 11.91 -2.73 5.45
CA THR A 433 10.48 -2.79 5.77
C THR A 433 9.68 -2.02 4.73
N PRO A 434 8.83 -2.68 3.92
CA PRO A 434 7.93 -1.93 3.10
C PRO A 434 7.11 -1.09 4.07
N ARG A 435 7.22 0.25 4.01
CA ARG A 435 6.00 1.06 4.11
C ARG A 435 5.08 0.35 3.15
N PHE A 436 3.96 -0.23 3.60
CA PHE A 436 3.08 -1.04 2.77
C PHE A 436 2.65 -0.22 1.54
N HIS A 437 3.50 -0.18 0.53
CA HIS A 437 3.19 0.17 -0.84
C HIS A 437 2.45 -1.04 -1.31
N SER A 438 1.17 -0.97 -1.03
CA SER A 438 0.07 -1.63 -1.70
C SER A 438 0.32 -1.68 -3.22
N SER A 439 1.16 -2.63 -3.64
CA SER A 439 1.40 -3.14 -4.99
C SER A 439 2.74 -3.88 -5.04
N ALA A 440 2.99 -4.77 -4.09
CA ALA A 440 3.65 -6.02 -4.46
C ALA A 440 2.57 -6.92 -5.08
N VAL A 441 2.12 -6.58 -6.29
CA VAL A 441 1.52 -7.59 -7.15
C VAL A 441 2.69 -8.45 -7.59
N ILE A 442 3.00 -9.44 -6.77
CA ILE A 442 3.70 -10.61 -7.27
C ILE A 442 2.67 -11.21 -8.22
N THR A 443 2.87 -10.97 -9.52
CA THR A 443 2.13 -11.67 -10.57
C THR A 443 2.58 -13.12 -10.51
N CYS A 444 2.09 -13.85 -9.51
CA CYS A 444 2.11 -15.28 -9.51
C CYS A 444 1.05 -15.65 -10.54
N THR A 445 1.48 -15.93 -11.77
CA THR A 445 0.64 -16.45 -12.84
C THR A 445 0.09 -17.85 -12.51
N ASP A 446 0.43 -18.40 -11.35
CA ASP A 446 0.03 -19.71 -10.91
C ASP A 446 -0.70 -19.64 -9.58
N TYR A 447 -2.03 -19.68 -9.66
CA TYR A 447 -2.92 -19.77 -8.52
C TYR A 447 -2.69 -21.07 -7.74
N LEU A 448 -2.21 -20.95 -6.51
CA LEU A 448 -2.48 -21.88 -5.42
C LEU A 448 -2.42 -21.07 -4.13
N VAL A 449 -3.54 -21.04 -3.41
CA VAL A 449 -3.70 -20.30 -2.15
C VAL A 449 -2.75 -20.92 -1.12
N CYS A 450 -1.78 -20.15 -0.65
CA CYS A 450 -0.96 -20.53 0.50
C CYS A 450 -1.85 -20.41 1.76
N CYS A 451 -2.56 -21.48 2.12
CA CYS A 451 -3.36 -21.52 3.34
C CYS A 451 -2.46 -21.64 4.57
N MET A 452 -2.64 -20.74 5.54
CA MET A 452 -2.10 -20.86 6.90
C MET A 452 -2.85 -21.88 7.74
#